data_AF-A0A961RL93-F1
#
_entry.id   AF-A0A961RL93-F1
#
_cell.length_a   1.000
_cell.length_b   1.000
_cell.length_c   1.000
_cell.angle_alpha   90.00
_cell.angle_beta   90.00
_cell.angle_gamma   90.00
#
_symmetry.space_group_name_H-M   'P 1'
#
loop_
_entity.id
_entity.type
_entity.pdbx_description
1 polymer ?
#
loop_
_entity_poly.entity_id
_entity_poly.type
_entity_poly.pdbx_seq_one_letter_code
_entity_poly.pdbx_strand_id
1 'polypeptide(L)'
;MKNTHKIGAAVLLAASTVLTPFAVSAEGISDDIIRIGIMNDQSGPYADNCGPGSVVAARLAVADAGGEIDGKKIEIVVADDQNK
;
A
#
# COMPACT_ATOMS: atom_id res chain seq x y z
N MET A 1 -14.15 -0.79 77.32
CA MET A 1 -14.27 0.52 76.64
C MET A 1 -13.13 0.64 75.65
N LYS A 2 -13.39 0.68 74.34
CA LYS A 2 -12.54 1.33 73.32
C LYS A 2 -13.26 1.24 71.97
N ASN A 3 -13.59 2.43 71.47
CA ASN A 3 -14.42 2.69 70.32
C ASN A 3 -13.69 2.42 69.00
N THR A 4 -14.51 2.06 68.02
CA THR A 4 -14.33 2.16 66.58
C THR A 4 -13.64 3.43 66.09
N HIS A 5 -12.67 3.26 65.18
CA HIS A 5 -12.33 4.25 64.15
C HIS A 5 -12.16 3.53 62.80
N LYS A 6 -13.20 3.60 61.96
CA LYS A 6 -13.07 3.49 60.50
C LYS A 6 -12.76 4.89 59.99
N ILE A 7 -11.70 5.14 59.22
CA ILE A 7 -11.66 5.95 57.98
C ILE A 7 -10.28 5.69 57.35
N GLY A 8 -10.18 5.02 56.21
CA GLY A 8 -10.08 5.70 54.93
C GLY A 8 -8.85 5.18 54.18
N ALA A 9 -8.94 3.94 53.68
CA ALA A 9 -7.92 3.38 52.79
C ALA A 9 -7.88 4.26 51.54
N ALA A 10 -6.80 5.00 51.40
CA ALA A 10 -6.50 5.80 50.22
C ALA A 10 -6.56 4.88 48.99
N VAL A 11 -7.61 5.04 48.19
CA VAL A 11 -7.74 4.42 46.88
C VAL A 11 -6.60 4.98 46.04
N LEU A 12 -5.55 4.17 45.88
CA LEU A 12 -4.53 4.38 44.85
C LEU A 12 -5.26 4.45 43.52
N LEU A 13 -5.37 5.66 42.99
CA LEU A 13 -5.79 5.91 41.61
C LEU A 13 -4.66 5.43 40.71
N ALA A 14 -4.59 4.11 40.51
CA ALA A 14 -3.78 3.51 39.46
C ALA A 14 -4.37 3.99 38.13
N ALA A 15 -3.80 5.06 37.59
CA ALA A 15 -3.98 5.46 36.20
C ALA A 15 -3.34 4.38 35.33
N SER A 16 -4.02 3.25 35.18
CA SER A 16 -3.73 2.26 34.15
C SER A 16 -4.08 2.93 32.81
N THR A 17 -3.07 3.53 32.18
CA THR A 17 -3.10 3.80 30.75
C THR A 17 -3.27 2.45 30.06
N VAL A 18 -4.53 2.09 29.75
CA VAL A 18 -4.84 0.99 28.85
C VAL A 18 -4.27 1.40 27.51
N LEU A 19 -3.08 0.90 27.19
CA LEU A 19 -2.53 0.96 25.86
C LEU A 19 -3.40 0.03 25.02
N THR A 20 -4.53 0.52 24.52
CA THR A 20 -5.33 -0.20 23.53
C THR A 20 -4.42 -0.45 22.34
N PRO A 21 -4.19 -1.71 21.94
CA PRO A 21 -3.42 -1.98 20.74
C PRO A 21 -4.19 -1.36 19.58
N PHE A 22 -3.67 -0.26 19.03
CA PHE A 22 -4.12 0.24 17.75
C PHE A 22 -3.81 -0.86 16.74
N ALA A 23 -4.85 -1.55 16.27
CA ALA A 23 -4.73 -2.44 15.13
C ALA A 23 -4.38 -1.55 13.93
N VAL A 24 -3.10 -1.46 13.60
CA VAL A 24 -2.66 -0.95 12.31
C VAL A 24 -3.16 -1.95 11.29
N SER A 25 -4.27 -1.64 10.65
CA SER A 25 -4.69 -2.35 9.44
C SER A 25 -3.74 -1.92 8.33
N ALA A 26 -3.24 -2.88 7.55
CA ALA A 26 -2.54 -2.54 6.32
C ALA A 26 -3.53 -1.74 5.46
N GLU A 27 -3.15 -0.51 5.09
CA GLU A 27 -3.91 0.26 4.12
C GLU A 27 -3.89 -0.54 2.80
N GLY A 28 -5.06 -0.67 2.16
CA GLY A 28 -5.18 -1.44 0.93
C GLY A 28 -4.36 -0.86 -0.22
N ILE A 29 -4.49 -1.43 -1.42
CA ILE A 29 -3.91 -0.82 -2.62
C ILE A 29 -4.55 0.55 -2.84
N SER A 30 -3.72 1.57 -3.02
CA SER A 30 -4.19 2.94 -3.27
C SER A 30 -5.13 2.99 -4.48
N ASP A 31 -6.29 3.62 -4.30
CA ASP A 31 -7.37 3.73 -5.29
C ASP A 31 -7.90 2.39 -5.82
N ASP A 32 -7.57 1.26 -5.17
CA ASP A 32 -7.88 -0.09 -5.64
C ASP A 32 -7.39 -0.40 -7.07
N ILE A 33 -6.32 0.27 -7.52
CA ILE A 33 -5.73 0.10 -8.86
C ILE A 33 -4.27 -0.33 -8.74
N ILE A 34 -3.92 -1.41 -9.43
CA ILE A 34 -2.53 -1.85 -9.59
C ILE A 34 -1.93 -1.09 -10.78
N ARG A 35 -1.11 -0.07 -10.50
CA ARG A 35 -0.43 0.72 -11.54
C ARG A 35 0.95 0.15 -11.82
N ILE A 36 1.21 -0.19 -13.07
CA ILE A 36 2.51 -0.68 -13.55
C ILE A 36 3.10 0.40 -14.46
N GLY A 37 4.24 0.95 -14.05
CA GLY A 37 5.01 1.91 -14.83
C GLY A 37 6.01 1.21 -15.76
N ILE A 38 6.00 1.59 -17.04
CA ILE A 38 7.03 1.22 -18.02
C ILE A 38 7.79 2.51 -18.37
N MET A 39 9.03 2.60 -17.92
CA MET A 39 9.94 3.71 -18.18
C MET A 39 11.17 3.17 -18.89
N ASN A 40 11.29 3.49 -20.18
CA ASN A 40 12.41 3.13 -21.04
C ASN A 40 12.41 4.03 -22.29
N ASP A 41 13.39 3.81 -23.17
CA ASP A 41 13.51 4.55 -24.42
C ASP A 41 12.41 4.17 -25.42
N GLN A 42 11.45 5.07 -25.65
CA GLN A 42 10.32 4.83 -26.56
C GLN A 42 10.58 5.34 -27.98
N SER A 43 11.52 6.26 -28.15
CA SER A 43 11.67 7.02 -29.41
C SER A 43 13.11 7.21 -29.88
N GLY A 44 14.09 6.86 -29.04
CA GLY A 44 15.51 7.03 -29.26
C GLY A 44 16.21 5.77 -29.80
N PRO A 45 17.53 5.66 -29.61
CA PRO A 45 18.36 4.64 -30.26
C PRO A 45 18.05 3.21 -29.80
N TYR A 46 17.37 3.02 -28.68
CA TYR A 46 17.03 1.71 -28.12
C TYR A 46 15.56 1.34 -28.28
N ALA A 47 14.75 2.17 -28.94
CA ALA A 47 13.31 1.96 -29.11
C ALA A 47 12.97 0.60 -29.74
N ASP A 48 13.74 0.13 -30.71
CA ASP A 48 13.53 -1.19 -31.34
C ASP A 48 13.87 -2.36 -30.42
N ASN A 49 14.80 -2.17 -29.47
CA ASN A 49 15.23 -3.21 -28.55
C ASN A 49 14.27 -3.35 -27.36
N CYS A 50 13.86 -2.23 -26.76
CA CYS A 50 13.09 -2.24 -25.51
C CYS A 50 11.88 -1.29 -25.48
N GLY A 51 11.63 -0.47 -26.50
CA GLY A 51 10.64 0.61 -26.47
C GLY A 51 9.18 0.15 -26.65
N PRO A 52 8.47 0.57 -27.71
CA PRO A 52 7.03 0.33 -27.84
C PRO A 52 6.63 -1.15 -27.80
N GLY A 53 7.51 -2.05 -28.27
CA GLY A 53 7.28 -3.50 -28.22
C GLY A 53 7.05 -4.03 -26.80
N SER A 54 7.79 -3.50 -25.81
CA SER A 54 7.64 -3.88 -24.40
C SER A 54 6.29 -3.43 -23.83
N VAL A 55 5.79 -2.26 -24.25
CA VAL A 55 4.47 -1.76 -23.83
C VAL A 55 3.36 -2.66 -24.36
N VAL A 56 3.45 -3.09 -25.63
CA VAL A 56 2.50 -4.03 -26.21
C VAL A 56 2.55 -5.37 -25.49
N ALA A 57 3.75 -5.91 -25.25
CA ALA A 57 3.93 -7.17 -24.54
C ALA A 57 3.34 -7.12 -23.12
N ALA A 58 3.56 -6.02 -22.38
CA ALA A 58 2.98 -5.84 -21.05
C ALA A 58 1.44 -5.79 -21.09
N ARG A 59 0.85 -5.09 -22.08
CA ARG A 59 -0.61 -5.05 -22.25
C ARG A 59 -1.20 -6.42 -22.57
N LEU A 60 -0.51 -7.22 -23.38
CA LEU A 60 -0.89 -8.61 -23.65
C LEU A 60 -0.81 -9.47 -22.39
N ALA A 61 0.27 -9.35 -21.62
CA ALA A 61 0.40 -10.08 -20.35
C ALA A 61 -0.69 -9.69 -19.34
N VAL A 62 -1.09 -8.42 -19.28
CA VAL A 62 -2.23 -7.97 -18.46
C VAL A 62 -3.54 -8.58 -18.95
N ALA A 63 -3.75 -8.65 -20.27
CA ALA A 63 -4.92 -9.31 -20.83
C ALA A 63 -4.96 -10.81 -20.51
N ASP A 64 -3.81 -11.50 -20.60
CA ASP A 64 -3.67 -12.92 -20.24
C ASP A 64 -3.93 -13.15 -18.75
N ALA A 65 -3.60 -12.19 -17.89
CA ALA A 65 -3.90 -12.20 -16.47
C ALA A 65 -5.38 -11.88 -16.15
N GLY A 66 -6.21 -11.57 -17.14
CA GLY A 66 -7.62 -11.24 -16.96
C GLY A 66 -7.91 -9.76 -16.67
N GLY A 67 -6.90 -8.89 -16.73
CA GLY A 67 -7.05 -7.44 -16.56
C GLY A 67 -7.16 -6.94 -15.10
N GLU A 68 -7.32 -7.85 -14.14
CA GLU A 68 -7.40 -7.55 -12.71
C GLU A 68 -6.85 -8.68 -11.86
N ILE A 69 -6.41 -8.34 -10.64
CA ILE A 69 -5.97 -9.31 -9.62
C ILE A 69 -6.71 -8.96 -8.33
N ASP A 70 -7.36 -9.94 -7.71
CA ASP A 70 -8.15 -9.76 -6.48
C ASP A 70 -9.20 -8.63 -6.60
N GLY A 71 -9.84 -8.51 -7.78
CA GLY A 71 -10.82 -7.46 -8.09
C GLY A 71 -10.24 -6.06 -8.26
N LYS A 72 -8.91 -5.94 -8.36
CA LYS A 72 -8.19 -4.67 -8.57
C LYS A 72 -7.69 -4.59 -9.99
N LYS A 73 -8.15 -3.58 -10.72
CA LYS A 73 -7.79 -3.36 -12.12
C LYS A 73 -6.29 -3.08 -12.26
N ILE A 74 -5.69 -3.62 -13.33
CA ILE A 74 -4.31 -3.30 -13.70
C ILE A 74 -4.29 -2.17 -14.73
N GLU A 75 -3.45 -1.17 -14.50
CA GLU A 75 -3.23 -0.05 -15.42
C GLU A 75 -1.75 0.08 -15.80
N ILE A 76 -1.48 0.15 -17.11
CA ILE A 76 -0.13 0.41 -17.65
C ILE A 76 0.03 1.91 -17.87
N VAL A 77 1.02 2.49 -17.19
CA VAL A 77 1.49 3.88 -17.39
C VAL A 77 2.83 3.84 -18.11
N VAL A 78 3.03 4.70 -19.10
CA VAL A 78 4.23 4.71 -19.94
C VAL A 78 4.92 6.07 -19.83
N ALA A 79 6.25 6.05 -19.70
CA ALA A 79 7.11 7.22 -19.77
C ALA A 79 8.30 6.94 -20.69
N ASP A 80 8.63 7.91 -21.54
CA ASP A 80 9.83 7.88 -22.38
C ASP A 80 10.97 8.57 -21.63
N ASP A 81 12.03 7.82 -21.31
CA ASP A 81 13.23 8.38 -20.68
C ASP A 81 14.12 9.16 -21.67
N GLN A 82 13.84 9.05 -22.98
CA GLN A 82 14.59 9.66 -24.08
C GLN A 82 16.07 9.26 -24.14
N ASN A 83 16.46 8.22 -23.40
CA ASN A 83 17.83 7.80 -23.19
C ASN A 83 18.76 8.95 -22.77
N LYS A 84 18.34 9.72 -21.76
CA LYS A 84 19.05 10.89 -21.21
C LYS A 84 19.17 10.85 -19.69
#